data_AF-A0A939NXR3-F1
#
_entry.id   AF-A0A939NXR3-F1
#
_cell.length_a   1.000
_cell.length_b   1.000
_cell.length_c   1.000
_cell.angle_alpha   90.00
_cell.angle_beta   90.00
_cell.angle_gamma   90.00
#
_symmetry.space_group_name_H-M   'P 1'
#
loop_
_entity.id
_entity.type
_entity.pdbx_description
1 polymer ?
#
loop_
_entity_poly.entity_id
_entity_poly.type
_entity_poly.pdbx_seq_one_letter_code
_entity_poly.pdbx_strand_id
1 'polypeptide(L)'
;MKTPRRHSISGVARQRLRYDDRPGISPVDIAEHNSRTTLRLLRRRGPLTRRELSKELGLTEPAITGIVRRLAVAGLVSERKRSTTGHYTAAEFGLRGEAACSLGVRIGKRDGEIILMDFAGEIVRRQSFETHDDLIATAADFRRTAGLGTLVGCGVATSPGPFMDRHQIKSALTRQSQEPVFLDDTEAAIEAERALGTGDREGGLVMILIDCSVRAGLLIGGRVFRGIHGRAGQIGEMRSGVDGASLDEVATLKSLERCLASGPADRDRWVATAARHLHEAVLAVSGFIAPGAILIGGSLPEDVLDAVVERMSRERDDKIRDLVIAPWIQQVRRATLPWGGVTVGAALRPLDAITLPDTRE
;
A
#
# COMPACT_ATOMS: atom_id res chain seq x y z
N MET A 1 11.47 29.72 -45.27
CA MET A 1 11.74 28.57 -44.37
C MET A 1 10.71 28.57 -43.25
N LYS A 2 9.68 27.72 -43.35
CA LYS A 2 8.64 27.55 -42.32
C LYS A 2 9.08 26.43 -41.38
N THR A 3 9.26 26.74 -40.10
CA THR A 3 9.50 25.77 -39.02
C THR A 3 8.24 24.93 -38.77
N PRO A 4 8.33 23.59 -38.65
CA PRO A 4 7.16 22.76 -38.41
C PRO A 4 6.72 22.86 -36.94
N ARG A 5 5.41 23.02 -36.73
CA ARG A 5 4.77 22.96 -35.42
C ARG A 5 4.94 21.56 -34.82
N ARG A 6 5.58 21.47 -33.65
CA ARG A 6 5.61 20.23 -32.85
C ARG A 6 4.19 19.82 -32.46
N HIS A 7 3.82 18.58 -32.78
CA HIS A 7 2.58 17.97 -32.37
C HIS A 7 2.60 17.70 -30.85
N SER A 8 1.66 18.30 -30.12
CA SER A 8 1.38 17.94 -28.73
C SER A 8 0.72 16.57 -28.70
N ILE A 9 1.42 15.56 -28.19
CA ILE A 9 0.84 14.25 -27.90
C ILE A 9 0.06 14.36 -26.59
N SER A 10 -1.16 14.88 -26.68
CA SER A 10 -2.17 14.77 -25.62
C SER A 10 -3.30 13.88 -26.15
N GLY A 11 -3.25 12.61 -25.77
CA GLY A 11 -4.26 11.61 -26.11
C GLY A 11 -4.65 10.77 -24.90
N VAL A 12 -4.71 11.37 -23.70
CA VAL A 12 -5.34 10.73 -22.55
C VAL A 12 -6.75 11.30 -22.45
N ALA A 13 -7.74 10.48 -22.79
CA ALA A 13 -9.13 10.79 -22.54
C ALA A 13 -9.30 11.13 -21.06
N ARG A 14 -9.61 12.40 -20.76
CA ARG A 14 -10.04 12.82 -19.44
C ARG A 14 -11.36 12.12 -19.15
N GLN A 15 -11.31 10.97 -18.49
CA GLN A 15 -12.44 10.50 -17.71
C GLN A 15 -12.69 11.60 -16.67
N ARG A 16 -13.76 12.37 -16.90
CA ARG A 16 -14.31 13.29 -15.92
C ARG A 16 -14.72 12.45 -14.71
N LEU A 17 -13.84 12.34 -13.72
CA LEU A 17 -14.26 12.09 -12.35
C LEU A 17 -15.18 13.26 -12.02
N ARG A 18 -16.49 13.00 -11.91
CA ARG A 18 -17.43 13.94 -11.31
C ARG A 18 -17.02 14.09 -9.85
N TYR A 19 -16.07 14.99 -9.58
CA TYR A 19 -15.95 15.59 -8.27
C TYR A 19 -17.08 16.61 -8.22
N ASP A 20 -18.11 16.30 -7.46
CA ASP A 20 -19.25 17.17 -7.22
C ASP A 20 -18.68 18.46 -6.59
N ASP A 21 -18.70 19.58 -7.32
CA ASP A 21 -18.34 20.93 -6.86
C ASP A 21 -19.38 21.42 -5.84
N ARG A 22 -19.52 20.71 -4.72
CA ARG A 22 -20.28 21.17 -3.55
C ARG A 22 -19.27 21.57 -2.47
N PRO A 23 -19.24 22.85 -2.04
CA PRO A 23 -18.30 23.32 -1.01
C PRO A 23 -18.62 22.81 0.40
N GLY A 24 -19.62 21.93 0.58
CA GLY A 24 -20.01 21.37 1.87
C GLY A 24 -19.96 19.84 1.86
N ILE A 25 -19.37 19.27 2.92
CA ILE A 25 -19.47 17.84 3.21
C ILE A 25 -20.90 17.58 3.71
N SER A 26 -21.67 16.78 2.99
CA SER A 26 -23.06 16.49 3.39
C SER A 26 -23.09 15.55 4.60
N PRO A 27 -24.19 15.49 5.37
CA PRO A 27 -24.36 14.51 6.44
C PRO A 27 -24.19 13.05 5.97
N VAL A 28 -24.54 12.78 4.70
CA VAL A 28 -24.35 11.46 4.06
C VAL A 28 -22.86 11.17 3.89
N ASP A 29 -22.09 12.14 3.40
CA ASP A 29 -20.64 11.99 3.23
C ASP A 29 -19.93 11.78 4.59
N ILE A 30 -20.38 12.47 5.65
CA ILE A 30 -19.87 12.27 7.01
C ILE A 30 -20.19 10.85 7.51
N ALA A 31 -21.42 10.39 7.30
CA ALA A 31 -21.86 9.07 7.74
C ALA A 31 -21.15 7.94 6.98
N GLU A 32 -20.92 8.11 5.68
CA GLU A 32 -20.15 7.19 4.86
C GLU A 32 -18.68 7.17 5.31
N HIS A 33 -18.08 8.36 5.50
CA HIS A 33 -16.72 8.49 6.00
C HIS A 33 -16.54 7.78 7.34
N ASN A 34 -17.44 8.01 8.30
CA ASN A 34 -17.40 7.38 9.61
C ASN A 34 -17.53 5.85 9.50
N SER A 35 -18.44 5.36 8.67
CA SER A 35 -18.62 3.92 8.43
C SER A 35 -17.36 3.29 7.82
N ARG A 36 -16.73 3.94 6.83
CA ARG A 36 -15.45 3.47 6.23
C ARG A 36 -14.33 3.45 7.26
N THR A 37 -14.21 4.49 8.08
CA THR A 37 -13.18 4.57 9.13
C THR A 37 -13.42 3.50 10.20
N THR A 38 -14.67 3.22 10.57
CA THR A 38 -15.02 2.10 11.46
C THR A 38 -14.62 0.74 10.88
N LEU A 39 -14.93 0.48 9.60
CA LEU A 39 -14.54 -0.77 8.94
C LEU A 39 -13.02 -0.95 8.89
N ARG A 40 -12.27 0.12 8.57
CA ARG A 40 -10.80 0.09 8.60
C ARG A 40 -10.24 -0.18 9.99
N LEU A 41 -10.81 0.41 11.03
CA LEU A 41 -10.42 0.14 12.42
C LEU A 41 -10.69 -1.32 12.80
N LEU A 42 -11.87 -1.84 12.47
CA LEU A 42 -12.24 -3.22 12.72
C LEU A 42 -11.35 -4.21 11.94
N ARG A 43 -10.95 -3.89 10.72
CA ARG A 43 -10.00 -4.71 9.95
C ARG A 43 -8.66 -4.86 10.66
N ARG A 44 -8.18 -3.77 11.27
CA ARG A 44 -6.86 -3.71 11.87
C ARG A 44 -6.80 -4.20 13.32
N ARG A 45 -7.85 -3.96 14.10
CA ARG A 45 -7.87 -4.17 15.56
C ARG A 45 -9.09 -4.94 16.07
N GLY A 46 -10.01 -5.31 15.17
CA GLY A 46 -11.18 -6.08 15.52
C GLY A 46 -10.82 -7.48 16.05
N PRO A 47 -11.75 -8.12 16.77
CA PRO A 47 -13.06 -7.60 17.19
C PRO A 47 -12.94 -6.56 18.33
N LEU A 48 -13.85 -5.57 18.35
CA LEU A 48 -13.87 -4.48 19.35
C LEU A 48 -15.28 -4.25 19.93
N THR A 49 -15.35 -3.83 21.18
CA THR A 49 -16.58 -3.37 21.83
C THR A 49 -16.98 -1.97 21.38
N ARG A 50 -18.25 -1.59 21.59
CA ARG A 50 -18.74 -0.22 21.33
C ARG A 50 -17.91 0.86 22.04
N ARG A 51 -17.51 0.60 23.29
CA ARG A 51 -16.70 1.51 24.09
C ARG A 51 -15.30 1.69 23.50
N GLU A 52 -14.67 0.60 23.06
CA GLU A 52 -13.35 0.66 22.41
C GLU A 52 -13.44 1.39 21.06
N LEU A 53 -14.46 1.12 20.24
CA LEU A 53 -14.71 1.83 18.99
C LEU A 53 -14.92 3.33 19.20
N SER A 54 -15.74 3.72 20.19
CA SER A 54 -15.98 5.12 20.54
C SER A 54 -14.68 5.83 20.95
N LYS A 55 -13.88 5.20 21.81
CA LYS A 55 -12.60 5.75 22.28
C LYS A 55 -11.59 5.94 21.16
N GLU A 56 -11.45 4.95 20.27
CA GLU A 56 -10.46 4.97 19.19
C GLU A 56 -10.84 5.91 18.04
N LEU A 57 -12.14 6.06 17.77
CA LEU A 57 -12.63 6.91 16.67
C LEU A 57 -12.96 8.35 17.12
N GLY A 58 -12.98 8.62 18.43
CA GLY A 58 -13.40 9.91 18.97
C GLY A 58 -14.89 10.23 18.72
N LEU A 59 -15.71 9.21 18.48
CA LEU A 59 -17.15 9.33 18.22
C LEU A 59 -17.95 8.96 19.47
N THR A 60 -19.16 9.49 19.61
CA THR A 60 -20.05 9.17 20.75
C THR A 60 -20.58 7.72 20.64
N GLU A 61 -20.85 7.07 21.78
CA GLU A 61 -21.42 5.71 21.78
C GLU A 61 -22.76 5.56 21.01
N PRO A 62 -23.69 6.55 21.04
CA PRO A 62 -24.88 6.51 20.19
C PRO A 62 -24.54 6.52 18.69
N ALA A 63 -23.56 7.31 18.27
CA ALA A 63 -23.12 7.36 16.87
C ALA A 63 -22.53 6.02 16.42
N ILE A 64 -21.65 5.44 17.25
CA ILE A 64 -21.08 4.10 17.02
C ILE A 64 -22.19 3.05 16.93
N THR A 65 -23.17 3.09 17.83
CA THR A 65 -24.31 2.14 17.83
C THR A 65 -25.07 2.20 16.50
N GLY A 66 -25.34 3.40 15.99
CA GLY A 66 -25.96 3.57 14.67
C GLY A 66 -25.10 3.01 13.54
N ILE A 67 -23.79 3.26 13.55
CA ILE A 67 -22.85 2.77 12.53
C ILE A 67 -22.79 1.24 12.53
N VAL A 68 -22.50 0.60 13.67
CA VAL A 68 -22.36 -0.86 13.74
C VAL A 68 -23.66 -1.59 13.41
N ARG A 69 -24.82 -1.03 13.79
CA ARG A 69 -26.12 -1.59 13.42
C ARG A 69 -26.31 -1.59 11.91
N ARG A 70 -26.02 -0.49 11.22
CA ARG A 70 -26.13 -0.42 9.74
C ARG A 70 -25.18 -1.40 9.06
N LEU A 71 -23.93 -1.48 9.53
CA LEU A 71 -22.94 -2.41 8.98
C LEU A 71 -23.32 -3.87 9.23
N ALA A 72 -23.95 -4.18 10.37
CA ALA A 72 -24.45 -5.52 10.67
C ALA A 72 -25.67 -5.90 9.80
N VAL A 73 -26.61 -4.96 9.59
CA VAL A 73 -27.75 -5.15 8.67
C VAL A 73 -27.27 -5.41 7.24
N ALA A 74 -26.22 -4.70 6.80
CA ALA A 74 -25.59 -4.94 5.50
C ALA A 74 -24.72 -6.21 5.44
N GLY A 75 -24.64 -6.99 6.52
CA GLY A 75 -23.86 -8.23 6.55
C GLY A 75 -22.35 -8.04 6.53
N LEU A 76 -21.84 -6.83 6.76
CA LEU A 76 -20.39 -6.52 6.75
C LEU A 76 -19.72 -6.76 8.11
N VAL A 77 -20.50 -6.66 9.20
CA VAL A 77 -20.05 -6.80 10.58
C VAL A 77 -20.88 -7.85 11.30
N SER A 78 -20.23 -8.65 12.14
CA SER A 78 -20.88 -9.60 13.05
C SER A 78 -20.79 -9.12 14.49
N GLU A 79 -21.85 -9.37 15.26
CA GLU A 79 -21.90 -9.13 16.70
C GLU A 79 -21.76 -10.47 17.44
N ARG A 80 -20.84 -10.55 18.40
CA ARG A 80 -20.61 -11.72 19.25
C ARG A 80 -20.59 -11.30 20.72
N LYS A 81 -20.99 -12.19 21.63
CA LYS A 81 -20.85 -11.95 23.08
C LYS A 81 -19.40 -12.20 23.49
N ARG A 82 -18.77 -11.20 24.11
CA ARG A 82 -17.48 -11.34 24.79
C ARG A 82 -17.71 -11.88 26.19
N SER A 83 -17.15 -13.06 26.46
CA SER A 83 -17.05 -13.61 27.81
C SER A 83 -16.02 -12.81 28.58
N THR A 84 -16.43 -12.03 29.58
CA THR A 84 -15.49 -11.42 30.53
C THR A 84 -15.41 -12.30 31.78
N THR A 85 -14.35 -12.14 32.58
CA THR A 85 -14.13 -12.89 33.84
C THR A 85 -15.15 -12.56 34.96
N GLY A 86 -16.27 -11.91 34.64
CA GLY A 86 -17.40 -11.66 35.53
C GLY A 86 -18.76 -11.75 34.80
N HIS A 87 -19.87 -11.55 35.53
CA HIS A 87 -21.24 -11.62 34.99
C HIS A 87 -21.61 -10.54 33.93
N TYR A 88 -20.65 -9.74 33.47
CA TYR A 88 -20.88 -8.72 32.46
C TYR A 88 -20.55 -9.27 31.06
N THR A 89 -21.56 -9.44 30.23
CA THR A 89 -21.36 -9.77 28.80
C THR A 89 -21.36 -8.47 28.00
N ALA A 90 -20.26 -8.16 27.34
CA ALA A 90 -20.17 -7.05 26.40
C ALA A 90 -20.27 -7.58 24.97
N ALA A 91 -21.00 -6.90 24.09
CA ALA A 91 -21.00 -7.23 22.67
C ALA A 91 -19.73 -6.73 21.99
N GLU A 92 -19.11 -7.58 21.19
CA GLU A 92 -17.98 -7.27 20.32
C GLU A 92 -18.39 -7.36 18.86
N PHE A 93 -17.80 -6.48 18.07
CA PHE A 93 -18.06 -6.31 16.66
C PHE A 93 -16.80 -6.67 15.88
N GLY A 94 -16.94 -7.54 14.89
CA GLY A 94 -15.85 -7.95 14.00
C GLY A 94 -16.30 -7.99 12.55
N LEU A 95 -15.37 -7.89 11.60
CA LEU A 95 -15.70 -8.00 10.18
C LEU A 95 -16.17 -9.41 9.83
N ARG A 96 -17.06 -9.51 8.85
CA ARG A 96 -17.45 -10.77 8.21
C ARG A 96 -16.58 -10.95 6.98
N GLY A 97 -15.53 -11.78 7.08
CA GLY A 97 -14.58 -12.00 5.98
C GLY A 97 -15.28 -12.48 4.72
N GLU A 98 -16.28 -13.35 4.87
CA GLU A 98 -17.07 -13.92 3.79
C GLU A 98 -18.02 -12.92 3.08
N ALA A 99 -18.16 -11.70 3.60
CA ALA A 99 -19.10 -10.71 3.05
C ALA A 99 -18.67 -10.18 1.68
N ALA A 100 -17.37 -10.15 1.42
CA ALA A 100 -16.81 -9.70 0.15
C ALA A 100 -15.41 -10.26 -0.05
N CYS A 101 -15.02 -10.45 -1.30
CA CYS A 101 -13.67 -10.82 -1.69
C CYS A 101 -13.15 -9.85 -2.76
N SER A 102 -11.83 -9.75 -2.89
CA SER A 102 -11.16 -8.94 -3.91
C SER A 102 -9.95 -9.67 -4.48
N LEU A 103 -9.62 -9.35 -5.73
CA LEU A 103 -8.37 -9.78 -6.35
C LEU A 103 -7.32 -8.68 -6.25
N GLY A 104 -6.15 -9.00 -5.72
CA GLY A 104 -4.97 -8.14 -5.79
C GLY A 104 -3.97 -8.73 -6.76
N VAL A 105 -3.45 -7.92 -7.68
CA VAL A 105 -2.45 -8.34 -8.67
C VAL A 105 -1.25 -7.42 -8.60
N ARG A 106 -0.06 -7.97 -8.46
CA ARG A 106 1.21 -7.28 -8.67
C ARG A 106 1.79 -7.72 -10.01
N ILE A 107 2.23 -6.76 -10.81
CA ILE A 107 2.97 -6.99 -12.05
C ILE A 107 4.35 -6.38 -11.93
N GLY A 108 5.38 -7.22 -11.83
CA GLY A 108 6.78 -6.82 -11.83
C GLY A 108 7.37 -6.79 -13.25
N LYS A 109 8.71 -6.83 -13.34
CA LYS A 109 9.45 -6.85 -14.62
C LYS A 109 9.61 -8.23 -15.24
N ARG A 110 9.47 -9.30 -14.46
CA ARG A 110 9.71 -10.70 -14.90
C ARG A 110 8.60 -11.63 -14.46
N ASP A 111 8.08 -11.40 -13.26
CA ASP A 111 6.99 -12.16 -12.66
C ASP A 111 5.84 -11.26 -12.24
N GLY A 112 4.71 -11.90 -11.93
CA GLY A 112 3.60 -11.30 -11.21
C GLY A 112 3.08 -12.22 -10.10
N GLU A 113 2.23 -11.65 -9.25
CA GLU A 113 1.57 -12.36 -8.18
C GLU A 113 0.10 -11.95 -8.12
N ILE A 114 -0.78 -12.92 -7.94
CA ILE A 114 -2.21 -12.69 -7.72
C ILE A 114 -2.63 -13.31 -6.39
N ILE A 115 -3.46 -12.58 -5.65
CA ILE A 115 -4.10 -13.06 -4.43
C ILE A 115 -5.61 -12.91 -4.51
N LEU A 116 -6.31 -13.80 -3.83
CA LEU A 116 -7.70 -13.64 -3.43
C LEU A 116 -7.72 -13.27 -1.95
N MET A 117 -8.29 -12.13 -1.62
CA MET A 117 -8.39 -11.61 -0.26
C MET A 117 -9.85 -11.46 0.15
N ASP A 118 -10.17 -11.85 1.37
CA ASP A 118 -11.50 -11.67 1.96
C ASP A 118 -11.72 -10.23 2.50
N PHE A 119 -12.90 -9.94 3.03
CA PHE A 119 -13.22 -8.59 3.50
C PHE A 119 -12.47 -8.19 4.78
N ALA A 120 -12.05 -9.18 5.57
CA ALA A 120 -11.28 -8.99 6.79
C ALA A 120 -9.78 -8.77 6.50
N GLY A 121 -9.34 -8.97 5.27
CA GLY A 121 -7.95 -8.80 4.85
C GLY A 121 -7.14 -10.09 4.85
N GLU A 122 -7.78 -11.24 5.07
CA GLU A 122 -7.13 -12.54 5.05
C GLU A 122 -6.91 -13.01 3.61
N ILE A 123 -5.74 -13.61 3.36
CA ILE A 123 -5.38 -14.13 2.04
C ILE A 123 -5.95 -15.55 1.92
N VAL A 124 -7.00 -15.70 1.13
CA VAL A 124 -7.67 -16.98 0.86
C VAL A 124 -6.84 -17.85 -0.08
N ARG A 125 -6.28 -17.23 -1.13
CA ARG A 125 -5.42 -17.90 -2.13
C ARG A 125 -4.32 -16.96 -2.59
N ARG A 126 -3.18 -17.53 -2.98
CA ARG A 126 -2.01 -16.83 -3.50
C ARG A 126 -1.33 -17.67 -4.56
N GLN A 127 -0.92 -17.06 -5.65
CA GLN A 127 -0.17 -17.73 -6.71
C GLN A 127 0.67 -16.74 -7.52
N SER A 128 1.89 -17.16 -7.87
CA SER A 128 2.76 -16.44 -8.81
C SER A 128 2.47 -16.85 -10.24
N PHE A 129 2.77 -15.97 -11.19
CA PHE A 129 2.62 -16.21 -12.63
C PHE A 129 3.72 -15.50 -13.42
N GLU A 130 4.03 -16.01 -14.61
CA GLU A 130 5.06 -15.44 -15.49
C GLU A 130 4.50 -15.05 -16.86
N THR A 131 3.33 -15.56 -17.24
CA THR A 131 2.72 -15.30 -18.54
C THR A 131 1.32 -14.72 -18.45
N HIS A 132 0.83 -14.19 -19.58
CA HIS A 132 -0.54 -13.70 -19.71
C HIS A 132 -1.58 -14.82 -19.54
N ASP A 133 -1.30 -16.02 -20.06
CA ASP A 133 -2.20 -17.16 -19.99
C ASP A 133 -2.28 -17.73 -18.57
N ASP A 134 -1.17 -17.75 -17.83
CA ASP A 134 -1.15 -18.10 -16.41
C ASP A 134 -2.07 -17.17 -15.61
N LEU A 135 -1.97 -15.85 -15.84
CA LEU A 135 -2.83 -14.87 -15.17
C LEU A 135 -4.32 -15.12 -15.47
N ILE A 136 -4.67 -15.43 -16.73
CA ILE A 136 -6.05 -15.77 -17.10
C ILE A 136 -6.52 -17.01 -16.33
N ALA A 137 -5.72 -18.08 -16.33
CA ALA A 137 -6.06 -19.34 -15.70
C ALA A 137 -6.24 -19.18 -14.18
N THR A 138 -5.28 -18.52 -13.51
CA THR A 138 -5.33 -18.29 -12.07
C THR A 138 -6.47 -17.35 -11.67
N ALA A 139 -6.72 -16.27 -12.43
CA ALA A 139 -7.84 -15.38 -12.15
C ALA A 139 -9.20 -16.09 -12.29
N ALA A 140 -9.33 -17.01 -13.26
CA ALA A 140 -10.53 -17.84 -13.40
C ALA A 140 -10.68 -18.81 -12.21
N ASP A 141 -9.60 -19.42 -11.75
CA ASP A 141 -9.63 -20.31 -10.57
C ASP A 141 -10.03 -19.58 -9.29
N PHE A 142 -9.45 -18.40 -9.05
CA PHE A 142 -9.73 -17.63 -7.84
C PHE A 142 -11.15 -17.08 -7.84
N ARG A 143 -11.71 -16.71 -9.01
CA ARG A 143 -13.13 -16.35 -9.14
C ARG A 143 -14.05 -17.50 -8.77
N ARG A 144 -13.75 -18.72 -9.20
CA ARG A 144 -14.53 -19.91 -8.80
C ARG A 144 -14.45 -20.14 -7.29
N THR A 145 -13.28 -19.91 -6.70
CA THR A 145 -13.06 -20.05 -5.25
C THR A 145 -13.86 -19.03 -4.44
N ALA A 146 -13.93 -17.77 -4.90
CA ALA A 146 -14.68 -16.71 -4.20
C ALA A 146 -16.19 -16.98 -4.13
N GLY A 147 -16.74 -17.70 -5.12
CA GLY A 147 -18.17 -17.88 -5.30
C GLY A 147 -18.83 -16.72 -6.05
N LEU A 148 -20.02 -16.97 -6.60
CA LEU A 148 -20.79 -15.96 -7.34
C LEU A 148 -21.28 -14.86 -6.37
N GLY A 149 -20.98 -13.60 -6.68
CA GLY A 149 -21.56 -12.42 -6.00
C GLY A 149 -20.74 -11.83 -4.84
N THR A 150 -19.66 -12.48 -4.39
CA THR A 150 -18.80 -11.96 -3.32
C THR A 150 -17.61 -11.15 -3.84
N LEU A 151 -17.15 -11.41 -5.07
CA LEU A 151 -16.01 -10.71 -5.65
C LEU A 151 -16.39 -9.29 -6.06
N VAL A 152 -15.95 -8.30 -5.28
CA VAL A 152 -16.32 -6.88 -5.50
C VAL A 152 -15.47 -6.18 -6.56
N GLY A 153 -14.28 -6.70 -6.85
CA GLY A 153 -13.41 -6.10 -7.86
C GLY A 153 -11.98 -6.62 -7.83
N CYS A 154 -11.14 -5.97 -8.63
CA CYS A 154 -9.72 -6.30 -8.77
C CYS A 154 -8.87 -5.02 -8.75
N GLY A 155 -7.83 -5.00 -7.94
CA GLY A 155 -6.80 -3.97 -8.00
C GLY A 155 -5.50 -4.54 -8.57
N VAL A 156 -4.80 -3.71 -9.33
CA VAL A 156 -3.55 -4.06 -10.00
C VAL A 156 -2.50 -3.02 -9.65
N ALA A 157 -1.40 -3.45 -9.05
CA ALA A 157 -0.22 -2.64 -8.83
C ALA A 157 0.86 -3.00 -9.85
N THR A 158 1.43 -1.99 -10.50
CA THR A 158 2.47 -2.19 -11.51
C THR A 158 3.76 -1.50 -11.10
N SER A 159 4.88 -2.22 -11.20
CA SER A 159 6.22 -1.65 -11.12
C SER A 159 6.63 -1.00 -12.45
N PRO A 160 7.65 -0.13 -12.49
CA PRO A 160 8.09 0.50 -13.73
C PRO A 160 8.59 -0.53 -14.73
N GLY A 161 8.17 -0.42 -16.00
CA GLY A 161 8.52 -1.37 -17.05
C GLY A 161 7.97 -2.78 -16.81
N PRO A 162 6.66 -2.94 -16.56
CA PRO A 162 6.06 -4.24 -16.29
C PRO A 162 6.20 -5.16 -17.51
N PHE A 163 6.34 -6.47 -17.29
CA PHE A 163 6.44 -7.45 -18.40
C PHE A 163 5.13 -7.58 -19.20
N MET A 164 4.02 -7.11 -18.64
CA MET A 164 2.69 -7.15 -19.24
C MET A 164 2.12 -5.74 -19.33
N ASP A 165 1.59 -5.37 -20.49
CA ASP A 165 0.98 -4.06 -20.68
C ASP A 165 -0.43 -3.97 -20.08
N ARG A 166 -0.95 -2.74 -19.97
CA ARG A 166 -2.26 -2.48 -19.37
C ARG A 166 -3.41 -3.13 -20.14
N HIS A 167 -3.30 -3.30 -21.44
CA HIS A 167 -4.33 -3.91 -22.27
C HIS A 167 -4.39 -5.43 -22.02
N GLN A 168 -3.24 -6.10 -22.00
CA GLN A 168 -3.11 -7.51 -21.65
C GLN A 168 -3.61 -7.77 -20.21
N ILE A 169 -3.26 -6.93 -19.24
CA ILE A 169 -3.77 -7.08 -17.87
C ILE A 169 -5.30 -6.97 -17.84
N LYS A 170 -5.86 -5.97 -18.52
CA LYS A 170 -7.32 -5.79 -18.61
C LYS A 170 -8.00 -6.97 -19.27
N SER A 171 -7.46 -7.49 -20.37
CA SER A 171 -8.08 -8.62 -21.10
C SER A 171 -8.10 -9.90 -20.26
N ALA A 172 -7.12 -10.09 -19.37
CA ALA A 172 -7.10 -11.20 -18.41
C ALA A 172 -8.13 -11.02 -17.27
N LEU A 173 -8.27 -9.80 -16.75
CA LEU A 173 -9.00 -9.53 -15.51
C LEU A 173 -10.45 -9.06 -15.70
N THR A 174 -10.84 -8.57 -16.88
CA THR A 174 -12.16 -7.90 -17.05
C THR A 174 -13.28 -8.86 -17.44
N ARG A 175 -12.99 -10.08 -17.94
CA ARG A 175 -14.01 -10.94 -18.60
C ARG A 175 -15.30 -11.19 -17.81
N GLN A 176 -15.30 -11.04 -16.47
CA GLN A 176 -16.47 -11.27 -15.60
C GLN A 176 -16.48 -10.39 -14.32
N SER A 177 -15.77 -9.26 -14.31
CA SER A 177 -15.66 -8.38 -13.13
C SER A 177 -15.70 -6.91 -13.54
N GLN A 178 -15.81 -6.01 -12.56
CA GLN A 178 -15.60 -4.58 -12.76
C GLN A 178 -14.21 -4.31 -13.35
N GLU A 179 -14.07 -3.15 -13.99
CA GLU A 179 -12.77 -2.74 -14.54
C GLU A 179 -11.69 -2.71 -13.43
N PRO A 180 -10.50 -3.30 -13.68
CA PRO A 180 -9.46 -3.31 -12.67
C PRO A 180 -9.00 -1.91 -12.28
N VAL A 181 -8.79 -1.68 -10.98
CA VAL A 181 -8.26 -0.43 -10.44
C VAL A 181 -6.74 -0.47 -10.49
N PHE A 182 -6.12 0.43 -11.25
CA PHE A 182 -4.67 0.48 -11.41
C PHE A 182 -4.02 1.41 -10.38
N LEU A 183 -2.93 0.94 -9.79
CA LEU A 183 -2.16 1.58 -8.75
C LEU A 183 -0.67 1.55 -9.10
N ASP A 184 0.07 2.50 -8.54
CA ASP A 184 1.52 2.38 -8.47
C ASP A 184 1.89 1.38 -7.36
N ASP A 185 2.97 0.60 -7.52
CA ASP A 185 3.39 -0.32 -6.45
C ASP A 185 3.66 0.37 -5.11
N THR A 186 4.19 1.59 -5.11
CA THR A 186 4.49 2.37 -3.90
C THR A 186 3.22 2.80 -3.19
N GLU A 187 2.18 3.13 -3.95
CA GLU A 187 0.86 3.44 -3.42
C GLU A 187 0.22 2.20 -2.81
N ALA A 188 0.23 1.08 -3.53
CA ALA A 188 -0.32 -0.17 -3.02
C ALA A 188 0.41 -0.60 -1.73
N ALA A 189 1.73 -0.49 -1.68
CA ALA A 189 2.51 -0.78 -0.49
C ALA A 189 2.11 0.12 0.71
N ILE A 190 1.87 1.42 0.48
CA ILE A 190 1.34 2.32 1.52
C ILE A 190 -0.03 1.85 2.01
N GLU A 191 -0.92 1.45 1.11
CA GLU A 191 -2.25 0.98 1.51
C GLU A 191 -2.19 -0.28 2.35
N ALA A 192 -1.31 -1.20 1.99
CA ALA A 192 -1.08 -2.43 2.73
C ALA A 192 -0.55 -2.14 4.14
N GLU A 193 0.50 -1.33 4.26
CA GLU A 193 1.09 -0.98 5.56
C GLU A 193 0.17 -0.14 6.44
N ARG A 194 -0.64 0.74 5.84
CA ARG A 194 -1.62 1.53 6.58
C ARG A 194 -2.76 0.67 7.12
N ALA A 195 -3.21 -0.31 6.33
CA ALA A 195 -4.35 -1.15 6.70
C ALA A 195 -3.97 -2.26 7.67
N LEU A 196 -2.87 -2.98 7.38
CA LEU A 196 -2.51 -4.23 8.07
C LEU A 196 -1.15 -4.18 8.75
N GLY A 197 -0.31 -3.19 8.42
CA GLY A 197 1.05 -3.09 8.92
C GLY A 197 1.26 -2.13 10.10
N THR A 198 2.52 -1.75 10.27
CA THR A 198 3.02 -0.83 11.31
C THR A 198 3.11 0.63 10.84
N GLY A 199 2.48 0.95 9.70
CA GLY A 199 2.43 2.30 9.14
C GLY A 199 1.95 3.34 10.16
N ASP A 200 2.50 4.55 10.05
CA ASP A 200 2.20 5.65 10.97
C ASP A 200 0.69 5.93 11.02
N ARG A 201 0.17 6.03 12.25
CA ARG A 201 -1.23 6.23 12.60
C ARG A 201 -1.69 7.67 12.34
N GLU A 202 -0.76 8.62 12.42
CA GLU A 202 -1.06 10.06 12.32
C GLU A 202 -0.96 10.59 10.88
N GLY A 203 -0.69 9.71 9.91
CA GLY A 203 -0.86 9.99 8.49
C GLY A 203 0.38 10.50 7.76
N GLY A 204 1.57 10.41 8.37
CA GLY A 204 2.87 10.71 7.77
C GLY A 204 3.73 9.46 7.58
N LEU A 205 3.66 8.82 6.41
CA LEU A 205 4.44 7.62 6.10
C LEU A 205 5.19 7.79 4.78
N VAL A 206 6.46 7.38 4.75
CA VAL A 206 7.23 7.19 3.53
C VAL A 206 7.50 5.70 3.35
N MET A 207 7.11 5.15 2.20
CA MET A 207 7.37 3.76 1.83
C MET A 207 8.41 3.74 0.70
N ILE A 208 9.61 3.26 0.96
CA ILE A 208 10.64 3.09 -0.05
C ILE A 208 10.62 1.65 -0.54
N LEU A 209 10.40 1.46 -1.84
CA LEU A 209 10.49 0.16 -2.49
C LEU A 209 11.79 0.05 -3.28
N ILE A 210 12.56 -0.98 -2.96
CA ILE A 210 13.77 -1.34 -3.68
C ILE A 210 13.49 -2.56 -4.54
N ASP A 211 13.47 -2.36 -5.85
CA ASP A 211 13.34 -3.45 -6.81
C ASP A 211 14.32 -3.24 -7.98
N CYS A 212 13.81 -3.16 -9.20
CA CYS A 212 14.56 -2.83 -10.39
C CYS A 212 14.88 -1.33 -10.51
N SER A 213 14.27 -0.52 -9.65
CA SER A 213 14.52 0.89 -9.39
C SER A 213 14.17 1.18 -7.92
N VAL A 214 14.76 2.20 -7.32
CA VAL A 214 14.44 2.69 -5.98
C VAL A 214 13.36 3.75 -6.08
N ARG A 215 12.22 3.54 -5.40
CA ARG A 215 11.08 4.47 -5.44
C ARG A 215 10.54 4.72 -4.04
N ALA A 216 9.92 5.87 -3.85
CA ALA A 216 9.24 6.23 -2.61
C ALA A 216 7.77 6.53 -2.88
N GLY A 217 6.88 5.95 -2.07
CA GLY A 217 5.52 6.42 -1.89
C GLY A 217 5.48 7.39 -0.72
N LEU A 218 4.64 8.41 -0.83
CA LEU A 218 4.44 9.42 0.23
C LEU A 218 2.98 9.39 0.68
N LEU A 219 2.75 9.20 1.97
CA LEU A 219 1.47 9.41 2.64
C LEU A 219 1.59 10.69 3.48
N ILE A 220 0.84 11.72 3.11
CA ILE A 220 0.86 13.02 3.78
C ILE A 220 -0.58 13.40 4.13
N GLY A 221 -0.84 13.67 5.41
CA GLY A 221 -2.19 13.97 5.90
C GLY A 221 -3.17 12.82 5.63
N GLY A 222 -2.69 11.58 5.71
CA GLY A 222 -3.51 10.38 5.48
C GLY A 222 -3.90 10.14 4.01
N ARG A 223 -3.34 10.89 3.06
CA ARG A 223 -3.57 10.74 1.62
C ARG A 223 -2.25 10.45 0.89
N VAL A 224 -2.33 9.61 -0.14
CA VAL A 224 -1.18 9.33 -0.99
C VAL A 224 -0.87 10.57 -1.83
N PHE A 225 0.33 11.11 -1.67
CA PHE A 225 0.79 12.30 -2.37
C PHE A 225 1.59 11.91 -3.61
N ARG A 226 1.07 12.26 -4.79
CA ARG A 226 1.67 11.93 -6.09
C ARG A 226 2.40 13.11 -6.76
N GLY A 227 2.24 14.32 -6.22
CA GLY A 227 2.66 15.56 -6.88
C GLY A 227 1.86 15.88 -8.15
N ILE A 228 2.03 17.08 -8.68
CA ILE A 228 1.25 17.60 -9.82
C ILE A 228 1.43 16.79 -11.11
N HIS A 229 2.60 16.20 -11.30
CA HIS A 229 2.93 15.37 -12.47
C HIS A 229 2.80 13.87 -12.21
N GLY A 230 2.35 13.45 -11.02
CA GLY A 230 2.31 12.03 -10.66
C GLY A 230 3.70 11.40 -10.47
N ARG A 231 4.74 12.21 -10.26
CA ARG A 231 6.15 11.79 -10.19
C ARG A 231 6.77 11.92 -8.80
N ALA A 232 5.97 12.23 -7.78
CA ALA A 232 6.50 12.32 -6.42
C ALA A 232 7.12 10.98 -6.00
N GLY A 233 8.29 11.05 -5.37
CA GLY A 233 9.01 9.88 -4.87
C GLY A 233 9.73 9.04 -5.93
N GLN A 234 9.95 9.56 -7.15
CA GLN A 234 10.91 8.99 -8.09
C GLN A 234 12.36 9.27 -7.67
N ILE A 235 12.77 8.72 -6.53
CA ILE A 235 14.08 8.98 -5.92
C ILE A 235 15.21 8.17 -6.57
N GLY A 236 14.92 7.18 -7.42
CA GLY A 236 15.93 6.34 -8.08
C GLY A 236 17.03 7.09 -8.82
N GLU A 237 16.68 8.21 -9.47
CA GLU A 237 17.63 9.09 -10.19
C GLU A 237 18.36 10.08 -9.27
N MET A 238 18.02 10.13 -7.98
CA MET A 238 18.71 10.98 -7.02
C MET A 238 20.15 10.52 -6.91
N ARG A 239 21.07 11.44 -7.23
CA ARG A 239 22.50 11.26 -7.02
C ARG A 239 22.83 11.58 -5.56
N SER A 240 23.52 10.67 -4.92
CA SER A 240 23.97 10.80 -3.53
C SER A 240 25.41 10.30 -3.42
N GLY A 241 26.03 10.52 -2.27
CA GLY A 241 27.36 10.02 -2.00
C GLY A 241 28.50 10.81 -2.62
N VAL A 242 29.71 10.48 -2.18
CA VAL A 242 30.97 11.08 -2.70
C VAL A 242 31.26 10.71 -4.15
N ASP A 243 30.76 9.56 -4.58
CA ASP A 243 30.83 9.01 -5.93
C ASP A 243 29.75 9.57 -6.86
N GLY A 244 28.73 10.25 -6.33
CA GLY A 244 27.68 10.90 -7.11
C GLY A 244 26.82 9.94 -7.93
N ALA A 245 26.83 8.65 -7.61
CA ALA A 245 26.02 7.62 -8.26
C ALA A 245 24.54 7.78 -7.89
N SER A 246 23.64 7.40 -8.80
CA SER A 246 22.21 7.38 -8.51
C SER A 246 21.80 6.17 -7.67
N LEU A 247 20.68 6.26 -6.95
CA LEU A 247 20.13 5.12 -6.22
C LEU A 247 19.87 3.91 -7.13
N ASP A 248 19.40 4.14 -8.36
CA ASP A 248 19.14 3.06 -9.32
C ASP A 248 20.42 2.32 -9.75
N GLU A 249 21.57 3.01 -9.73
CA GLU A 249 22.87 2.44 -10.06
C GLU A 249 23.42 1.53 -8.95
N VAL A 250 23.18 1.87 -7.67
CA VAL A 250 23.90 1.29 -6.52
C VAL A 250 23.04 0.60 -5.46
N ALA A 251 21.73 0.83 -5.45
CA ALA A 251 20.83 0.38 -4.38
C ALA A 251 19.61 -0.41 -4.91
N THR A 252 19.78 -1.17 -6.00
CA THR A 252 18.73 -2.00 -6.62
C THR A 252 19.07 -3.50 -6.57
N LEU A 253 18.07 -4.37 -6.73
CA LEU A 253 18.29 -5.82 -6.85
C LEU A 253 19.28 -6.14 -7.99
N LYS A 254 19.17 -5.44 -9.13
CA LYS A 254 20.10 -5.58 -10.26
C LYS A 254 21.53 -5.16 -9.90
N SER A 255 21.71 -4.13 -9.08
CA SER A 255 23.05 -3.73 -8.61
C SER A 255 23.66 -4.77 -7.66
N LEU A 256 22.83 -5.38 -6.80
CA LEU A 256 23.24 -6.48 -5.92
C LEU A 256 23.65 -7.71 -6.74
N GLU A 257 22.83 -8.14 -7.70
CA GLU A 257 23.14 -9.28 -8.57
C GLU A 257 24.47 -9.11 -9.31
N ARG A 258 24.74 -7.91 -9.86
CA ARG A 258 26.03 -7.58 -10.48
C ARG A 258 27.20 -7.68 -9.51
N CYS A 259 27.00 -7.24 -8.27
CA CYS A 259 28.02 -7.27 -7.24
C CYS A 259 28.35 -8.71 -6.82
N LEU A 260 27.33 -9.53 -6.58
CA LEU A 260 27.48 -10.93 -6.19
C LEU A 260 28.13 -11.79 -7.27
N ALA A 261 27.96 -11.43 -8.56
CA ALA A 261 28.65 -12.07 -9.67
C ALA A 261 30.18 -11.88 -9.61
N SER A 262 30.68 -10.89 -8.87
CA SER A 262 32.12 -10.63 -8.68
C SER A 262 32.72 -11.39 -7.47
N GLY A 263 31.88 -11.82 -6.52
CA GLY A 263 32.26 -12.65 -5.38
C GLY A 263 31.35 -12.44 -4.15
N PRO A 264 31.27 -13.41 -3.20
CA PRO A 264 30.40 -13.30 -2.03
C PRO A 264 30.86 -12.24 -1.01
N ALA A 265 32.16 -11.93 -0.96
CA ALA A 265 32.71 -10.86 -0.11
C ALA A 265 32.23 -9.46 -0.54
N ASP A 266 31.71 -9.33 -1.76
CA ASP A 266 31.21 -8.07 -2.28
C ASP A 266 29.80 -7.71 -1.77
N ARG A 267 29.10 -8.65 -1.11
CA ARG A 267 27.80 -8.38 -0.47
C ARG A 267 27.91 -7.28 0.57
N ASP A 268 28.84 -7.38 1.51
CA ASP A 268 28.95 -6.42 2.62
C ASP A 268 29.36 -5.03 2.11
N ARG A 269 30.22 -5.00 1.08
CA ARG A 269 30.58 -3.78 0.37
C ARG A 269 29.37 -3.15 -0.33
N TRP A 270 28.54 -3.97 -0.99
CA TRP A 270 27.31 -3.51 -1.61
C TRP A 270 26.35 -2.96 -0.56
N VAL A 271 26.13 -3.67 0.56
CA VAL A 271 25.27 -3.23 1.67
C VAL A 271 25.75 -1.88 2.21
N ALA A 272 27.05 -1.71 2.45
CA ALA A 272 27.61 -0.45 2.92
C ALA A 272 27.39 0.69 1.93
N THR A 273 27.54 0.41 0.63
CA THR A 273 27.30 1.40 -0.44
C THR A 273 25.83 1.77 -0.51
N ALA A 274 24.94 0.80 -0.67
CA ALA A 274 23.51 1.01 -0.76
C ALA A 274 22.96 1.76 0.46
N ALA A 275 23.36 1.36 1.68
CA ALA A 275 22.94 2.00 2.92
C ALA A 275 23.35 3.48 2.98
N ARG A 276 24.59 3.82 2.63
CA ARG A 276 25.07 5.21 2.59
C ARG A 276 24.23 6.07 1.65
N HIS A 277 24.03 5.60 0.42
CA HIS A 277 23.26 6.35 -0.58
C HIS A 277 21.78 6.50 -0.20
N LEU A 278 21.15 5.42 0.29
CA LEU A 278 19.77 5.44 0.78
C LEU A 278 19.62 6.35 2.00
N HIS A 279 20.61 6.37 2.90
CA HIS A 279 20.58 7.19 4.10
C HIS A 279 20.57 8.68 3.75
N GLU A 280 21.38 9.13 2.77
CA GLU A 280 21.31 10.52 2.28
C GLU A 280 19.95 10.88 1.68
N ALA A 281 19.34 9.97 0.92
CA ALA A 281 18.00 10.17 0.39
C ALA A 281 16.95 10.27 1.51
N VAL A 282 17.07 9.44 2.54
CA VAL A 282 16.22 9.50 3.73
C VAL A 282 16.38 10.83 4.46
N LEU A 283 17.60 11.33 4.63
CA LEU A 283 17.83 12.65 5.26
C LEU A 283 17.13 13.78 4.48
N ALA A 284 17.23 13.76 3.15
CA ALA A 284 16.53 14.75 2.31
C ALA A 284 15.01 14.65 2.49
N VAL A 285 14.44 13.44 2.44
CA VAL A 285 13.00 13.22 2.64
C VAL A 285 12.56 13.64 4.04
N SER A 286 13.33 13.31 5.07
CA SER A 286 13.05 13.72 6.45
C SER A 286 13.05 15.25 6.59
N GLY A 287 13.98 15.96 5.95
CA GLY A 287 14.04 17.42 6.01
C GLY A 287 12.84 18.13 5.36
N PHE A 288 12.30 17.59 4.26
CA PHE A 288 11.18 18.23 3.55
C PHE A 288 9.79 17.76 4.00
N ILE A 289 9.65 16.47 4.35
CA ILE A 289 8.36 15.84 4.62
C ILE A 289 8.11 15.66 6.12
N ALA A 290 9.19 15.51 6.91
CA ALA A 290 9.13 15.18 8.34
C ALA A 290 8.13 14.04 8.65
N PRO A 291 8.30 12.85 8.04
CA PRO A 291 7.34 11.76 8.21
C PRO A 291 7.44 11.14 9.61
N GLY A 292 6.30 10.65 10.12
CA GLY A 292 6.23 9.90 11.39
C GLY A 292 6.77 8.47 11.26
N ALA A 293 6.82 7.91 10.06
CA ALA A 293 7.48 6.63 9.79
C ALA A 293 8.14 6.57 8.40
N ILE A 294 9.25 5.84 8.31
CA ILE A 294 9.91 5.49 7.05
C ILE A 294 10.09 3.97 7.02
N LEU A 295 9.49 3.34 6.01
CA LEU A 295 9.53 1.90 5.80
C LEU A 295 10.30 1.59 4.50
N ILE A 296 11.11 0.54 4.50
CA ILE A 296 11.74 -0.02 3.29
C ILE A 296 11.20 -1.43 3.04
N GLY A 297 10.75 -1.68 1.81
CA GLY A 297 10.41 -3.01 1.30
C GLY A 297 10.93 -3.20 -0.13
N GLY A 298 10.42 -4.22 -0.81
CA GLY A 298 10.73 -4.53 -2.21
C GLY A 298 11.24 -5.95 -2.40
N SER A 299 12.00 -6.18 -3.46
CA SER A 299 12.39 -7.52 -3.95
C SER A 299 13.77 -8.00 -3.49
N LEU A 300 14.48 -7.21 -2.70
CA LEU A 300 15.76 -7.64 -2.11
C LEU A 300 15.56 -8.89 -1.22
N PRO A 301 16.55 -9.81 -1.18
CA PRO A 301 16.58 -10.88 -0.19
C PRO A 301 16.44 -10.33 1.23
N GLU A 302 15.66 -11.00 2.07
CA GLU A 302 15.28 -10.48 3.40
C GLU A 302 16.49 -10.18 4.28
N ASP A 303 17.48 -11.06 4.26
CA ASP A 303 18.72 -10.93 5.02
C ASP A 303 19.61 -9.79 4.51
N VAL A 304 19.55 -9.47 3.21
CA VAL A 304 20.24 -8.31 2.63
C VAL A 304 19.52 -7.02 3.00
N LEU A 305 18.19 -7.01 2.93
CA LEU A 305 17.37 -5.86 3.33
C LEU A 305 17.58 -5.53 4.82
N ASP A 306 17.57 -6.54 5.69
CA ASP A 306 17.82 -6.37 7.12
C ASP A 306 19.22 -5.77 7.37
N ALA A 307 20.25 -6.25 6.67
CA ALA A 307 21.60 -5.71 6.77
C ALA A 307 21.69 -4.24 6.31
N VAL A 308 20.97 -3.86 5.24
CA VAL A 308 20.88 -2.47 4.78
C VAL A 308 20.21 -1.59 5.83
N VAL A 309 19.06 -2.02 6.38
CA VAL A 309 18.31 -1.27 7.42
C VAL A 309 19.15 -1.10 8.68
N GLU A 310 19.85 -2.15 9.11
CA GLU A 310 20.76 -2.10 10.26
C GLU A 310 21.90 -1.12 10.01
N ARG A 311 22.55 -1.20 8.85
CA ARG A 311 23.64 -0.29 8.48
C ARG A 311 23.19 1.17 8.43
N MET A 312 22.03 1.46 7.82
CA MET A 312 21.43 2.80 7.80
C MET A 312 21.10 3.31 9.21
N SER A 313 20.68 2.41 10.11
CA SER A 313 20.39 2.77 11.50
C SER A 313 21.66 3.17 12.25
N ARG A 314 22.74 2.41 12.10
CA ARG A 314 24.06 2.77 12.67
C ARG A 314 24.56 4.10 12.14
N GLU A 315 24.49 4.34 10.83
CA GLU A 315 24.90 5.61 10.22
C GLU A 315 24.09 6.81 10.73
N ARG A 316 22.79 6.62 10.97
CA ARG A 316 21.94 7.63 11.60
C ARG A 316 22.41 7.93 13.03
N ASP A 317 22.57 6.89 13.85
CA ASP A 317 22.94 7.05 15.26
C ASP A 317 24.32 7.68 15.42
N ASP A 318 25.28 7.31 14.56
CA ASP A 318 26.59 7.93 14.50
C ASP A 318 26.49 9.43 14.19
N LYS A 319 25.73 9.80 13.16
CA LYS A 319 25.54 11.22 12.79
C LYS A 319 24.77 12.02 13.84
N ILE A 320 23.85 11.40 14.59
CA ILE A 320 23.17 12.07 15.71
C ILE A 320 24.17 12.32 16.84
N ARG A 321 24.96 11.30 17.20
CA ARG A 321 25.99 11.42 18.25
C ARG A 321 27.02 12.49 17.91
N ASP A 322 27.42 12.56 16.65
CA ASP A 322 28.40 13.52 16.15
C ASP A 322 27.77 14.91 15.84
N LEU A 323 26.49 15.11 16.19
CA LEU A 323 25.72 16.36 16.02
C LEU A 323 25.62 16.84 14.56
N VAL A 324 25.75 15.92 13.60
CA VAL A 324 25.63 16.19 12.16
C VAL A 324 24.17 16.27 11.73
N ILE A 325 23.29 15.48 12.34
CA ILE A 325 21.86 15.46 12.04
C ILE A 325 21.01 15.57 13.31
N ALA A 326 19.78 16.04 13.15
CA ALA A 326 18.89 16.24 14.29
C ALA A 326 18.35 14.90 14.86
N PRO A 327 18.21 14.78 16.19
CA PRO A 327 17.75 13.54 16.83
C PRO A 327 16.33 13.08 16.49
N TRP A 328 15.48 13.98 15.97
CA TRP A 328 14.09 13.68 15.63
C TRP A 328 13.94 12.92 14.30
N ILE A 329 15.01 12.81 13.51
CA ILE A 329 14.99 12.06 12.25
C ILE A 329 14.68 10.61 12.54
N GLN A 330 13.59 10.11 11.95
CA GLN A 330 13.07 8.79 12.24
C GLN A 330 14.03 7.68 11.80
N GLN A 331 14.06 6.61 12.60
CA GLN A 331 14.69 5.37 12.19
C GLN A 331 13.93 4.76 11.02
N VAL A 332 14.69 4.32 10.03
CA VAL A 332 14.16 3.51 8.94
C VAL A 332 13.91 2.10 9.44
N ARG A 333 12.75 1.55 9.09
CA ARG A 333 12.35 0.19 9.49
C ARG A 333 12.01 -0.64 8.26
N ARG A 334 12.07 -1.96 8.40
CA ARG A 334 11.56 -2.87 7.39
C ARG A 334 10.04 -2.74 7.29
N ALA A 335 9.50 -2.84 6.08
CA ALA A 335 8.08 -2.99 5.85
C ALA A 335 7.55 -4.26 6.53
N THR A 336 6.35 -4.21 7.10
CA THR A 336 5.77 -5.31 7.86
C THR A 336 5.42 -6.49 6.95
N LEU A 337 5.00 -6.19 5.71
CA LEU A 337 4.54 -7.18 4.75
C LEU A 337 5.64 -7.56 3.74
N PRO A 338 5.72 -8.84 3.31
CA PRO A 338 6.64 -9.26 2.26
C PRO A 338 6.49 -8.42 1.00
N TRP A 339 7.60 -8.08 0.34
CA TRP A 339 7.62 -7.21 -0.84
C TRP A 339 6.96 -5.84 -0.61
N GLY A 340 6.87 -5.37 0.64
CA GLY A 340 6.16 -4.15 1.00
C GLY A 340 4.63 -4.26 0.93
N GLY A 341 4.08 -5.48 0.79
CA GLY A 341 2.63 -5.70 0.74
C GLY A 341 1.96 -5.21 -0.53
N VAL A 342 2.69 -5.00 -1.63
CA VAL A 342 2.15 -4.43 -2.88
C VAL A 342 0.88 -5.15 -3.37
N THR A 343 0.90 -6.49 -3.43
CA THR A 343 -0.26 -7.28 -3.87
C THR A 343 -1.44 -7.18 -2.90
N VAL A 344 -1.15 -7.10 -1.60
CA VAL A 344 -2.13 -6.92 -0.52
C VAL A 344 -2.81 -5.56 -0.64
N GLY A 345 -2.04 -4.49 -0.85
CA GLY A 345 -2.58 -3.15 -1.08
C GLY A 345 -3.47 -3.08 -2.32
N ALA A 346 -3.05 -3.75 -3.39
CA ALA A 346 -3.85 -3.86 -4.61
C ALA A 346 -5.21 -4.53 -4.34
N ALA A 347 -5.25 -5.59 -3.53
CA ALA A 347 -6.51 -6.24 -3.14
C ALA A 347 -7.38 -5.33 -2.25
N LEU A 348 -6.78 -4.59 -1.32
CA LEU A 348 -7.51 -3.72 -0.40
C LEU A 348 -8.26 -2.58 -1.11
N ARG A 349 -7.74 -2.07 -2.23
CA ARG A 349 -8.32 -0.91 -2.92
C ARG A 349 -9.78 -1.15 -3.37
N PRO A 350 -10.14 -2.24 -4.07
CA PRO A 350 -11.53 -2.57 -4.34
C PRO A 350 -12.40 -2.70 -3.09
N LEU A 351 -11.90 -3.32 -2.02
CA LEU A 351 -12.67 -3.49 -0.76
C LEU A 351 -12.98 -2.14 -0.11
N ASP A 352 -12.03 -1.21 -0.15
CA ASP A 352 -12.19 0.15 0.36
C ASP A 352 -13.09 1.03 -0.53
N ALA A 353 -13.38 0.61 -1.76
CA ALA A 353 -14.27 1.28 -2.71
C ALA A 353 -15.69 0.70 -2.72
N ILE A 354 -15.98 -0.35 -1.93
CA ILE A 354 -17.33 -0.92 -1.82
C ILE A 354 -18.33 0.17 -1.45
N THR A 355 -19.47 0.19 -2.14
CA THR A 355 -20.60 1.06 -1.82
C THR A 355 -21.18 0.63 -0.47
N LEU A 356 -21.21 1.55 0.48
CA LEU A 356 -21.82 1.31 1.78
C LEU A 356 -23.34 1.51 1.69
N PRO A 357 -24.14 0.81 2.53
CA PRO A 357 -25.58 0.98 2.57
C PRO A 357 -25.98 2.46 2.78
N ASP A 358 -26.98 2.93 2.04
CA ASP A 358 -27.45 4.31 2.11
C ASP A 358 -28.02 4.61 3.51
N THR A 359 -27.83 5.84 3.96
CA THR A 359 -28.29 6.36 5.24
C THR A 359 -29.76 6.78 5.23
N ARG A 360 -30.44 6.67 4.09
CA ARG A 360 -31.80 7.19 3.85
C ARG A 360 -32.93 6.18 4.07
N GLU A 361 -32.62 4.95 4.49
CA GLU A 361 -33.62 3.91 4.79
C GLU A 361 -33.86 3.72 6.30
#